data_AF-A0A496PQ64-F1
#
_entry.id   AF-A0A496PQ64-F1
#
_cell.length_a   1.000
_cell.length_b   1.000
_cell.length_c   1.000
_cell.angle_alpha   90.00
_cell.angle_beta   90.00
_cell.angle_gamma   90.00
#
_symmetry.space_group_name_H-M   'P 1'
#
loop_
_entity.id
_entity.type
_entity.pdbx_description
1 polymer ?
#
loop_
_entity_poly.entity_id
_entity_poly.type
_entity_poly.pdbx_seq_one_letter_code
_entity_poly.pdbx_strand_id
1 'polypeptide(L)'
;MAGLSGIFDYEKIIAPYMADRISVEYDNPRQCIFDSNIVLTASGTATLEAGIIGRPMVVVYETGFVTYQIARWLIALDKIALVNLVVGEKLVPELIQNKASSEQIAKELTKFMDDKNLYESVTEQLHSVPGMLGGTGASARAARFILEHLEGV
;
A
#
# COMPACT_ATOMS: atom_id res chain seq x y z
N MET A 1 9.82 6.66 -8.09
CA MET A 1 8.34 6.76 -8.08
C MET A 1 7.85 5.73 -9.07
N ALA A 2 7.06 4.74 -8.64
CA ALA A 2 6.49 3.75 -9.56
C ALA A 2 5.30 4.36 -10.31
N GLY A 3 5.06 3.93 -11.55
CA GLY A 3 3.87 4.32 -12.33
C GLY A 3 3.95 5.68 -13.03
N LEU A 4 5.11 6.34 -13.07
CA LEU A 4 5.32 7.51 -13.93
C LEU A 4 5.72 7.05 -15.34
N SER A 5 4.91 7.41 -16.33
CA SER A 5 5.22 7.18 -17.75
C SER A 5 6.56 7.83 -18.12
N GLY A 6 7.37 7.11 -18.91
CA GLY A 6 8.65 7.61 -19.43
C GLY A 6 9.87 7.47 -18.52
N ILE A 7 9.73 6.99 -17.28
CA ILE A 7 10.89 6.72 -16.40
C ILE A 7 11.35 5.25 -16.50
N PHE A 8 10.41 4.32 -16.55
CA PHE A 8 10.67 2.90 -16.69
C PHE A 8 9.84 2.34 -17.84
N ASP A 9 10.46 1.52 -18.68
CA ASP A 9 9.80 0.81 -19.77
C ASP A 9 9.19 -0.49 -19.22
N TYR A 10 8.02 -0.36 -18.59
CA TYR A 10 7.31 -1.48 -17.97
C TYR A 10 6.91 -2.54 -19.00
N GLU A 11 6.53 -2.13 -20.21
CA GLU A 11 6.17 -3.04 -21.29
C GLU A 11 7.34 -3.96 -21.64
N LYS A 12 8.54 -3.40 -21.79
CA LYS A 12 9.75 -4.19 -22.04
C LYS A 12 10.12 -5.11 -20.87
N ILE A 13 9.91 -4.67 -19.63
CA ILE A 13 10.17 -5.51 -18.45
C ILE A 13 9.21 -6.70 -18.38
N ILE A 14 7.95 -6.50 -18.76
CA ILE A 14 6.87 -7.48 -18.65
C ILE A 14 6.82 -8.44 -19.85
N ALA A 15 7.25 -7.99 -21.03
CA ALA A 15 7.20 -8.77 -22.28
C ALA A 15 7.65 -10.25 -22.15
N PRO A 16 8.69 -10.61 -21.36
CA PRO A 16 9.12 -12.01 -21.20
C PRO A 16 8.18 -12.89 -20.34
N TYR A 17 7.27 -12.32 -19.55
CA TYR A 17 6.61 -13.01 -18.42
C TYR A 17 5.09 -13.20 -18.57
N MET A 18 4.55 -13.25 -19.80
CA MET A 18 3.12 -13.36 -20.16
C MET A 18 2.42 -12.03 -20.49
N ALA A 19 2.85 -11.38 -21.57
CA ALA A 19 2.23 -10.15 -22.07
C ALA A 19 0.70 -10.26 -22.26
N ASP A 20 0.18 -11.42 -22.68
CA ASP A 20 -1.26 -11.60 -22.94
C ASP A 20 -2.15 -11.61 -21.67
N ARG A 21 -1.54 -11.66 -20.48
CA ARG A 21 -2.26 -11.71 -19.19
C ARG A 21 -1.93 -10.53 -18.27
N ILE A 22 -1.09 -9.60 -18.73
CA ILE A 22 -0.61 -8.48 -17.93
C ILE A 22 -0.91 -7.20 -18.71
N SER A 23 -1.81 -6.38 -18.19
CA SER A 23 -2.03 -5.02 -18.67
C SER A 23 -1.18 -4.03 -17.88
N VAL A 24 -0.74 -2.97 -18.56
CA VAL A 24 -0.04 -1.85 -17.93
C VAL A 24 -0.94 -0.63 -18.05
N GLU A 25 -1.32 -0.07 -16.91
CA GLU A 25 -2.17 1.11 -16.82
C GLU A 25 -1.41 2.26 -16.17
N TYR A 26 -1.60 3.47 -16.69
CA TYR A 26 -0.97 4.69 -16.19
C TYR A 26 -2.05 5.65 -15.68
N ASP A 27 -1.68 6.50 -14.72
CA ASP A 27 -2.51 7.61 -14.19
C ASP A 27 -3.87 7.23 -13.56
N ASN A 28 -4.21 5.94 -13.49
CA ASN A 28 -5.46 5.47 -12.89
C ASN A 28 -5.30 4.39 -11.80
N PRO A 29 -4.37 4.55 -10.83
CA PRO A 29 -4.05 3.49 -9.86
C PRO A 29 -5.24 3.08 -8.99
N ARG A 30 -6.15 4.02 -8.66
CA ARG A 30 -7.32 3.73 -7.82
C ARG A 30 -8.33 2.84 -8.51
N GLN A 31 -8.56 3.03 -9.81
CA GLN A 31 -9.45 2.15 -10.57
C GLN A 31 -8.83 0.75 -10.70
N CYS A 32 -7.53 0.66 -10.97
CA CYS A 32 -6.83 -0.64 -11.01
C CYS A 32 -6.94 -1.39 -9.69
N ILE A 33 -6.81 -0.68 -8.56
CA ILE A 33 -7.04 -1.26 -7.24
C ILE A 33 -8.49 -1.70 -7.10
N PHE A 34 -9.46 -0.86 -7.46
CA PHE A 34 -10.88 -1.17 -7.35
C PHE A 34 -11.26 -2.42 -8.13
N ASP A 35 -10.75 -2.60 -9.35
CA ASP A 35 -11.06 -3.75 -10.19
C ASP A 35 -10.29 -5.03 -9.81
N SER A 36 -9.26 -4.90 -8.95
CA SER A 36 -8.46 -6.03 -8.48
C SER A 36 -9.15 -6.81 -7.34
N ASN A 37 -8.85 -8.11 -7.24
CA ASN A 37 -9.24 -8.91 -6.08
C ASN A 37 -8.26 -8.76 -4.91
N ILE A 38 -6.96 -8.70 -5.21
CA ILE A 38 -5.84 -8.62 -4.26
C ILE A 38 -4.80 -7.67 -4.85
N VAL A 39 -4.14 -6.87 -4.00
CA VAL A 39 -3.13 -5.90 -4.41
C VAL A 39 -1.74 -6.30 -3.91
N LEU A 40 -0.74 -6.27 -4.80
CA LEU A 40 0.68 -6.22 -4.40
C LEU A 40 1.15 -4.78 -4.53
N THR A 41 1.62 -4.17 -3.44
CA THR A 41 2.00 -2.75 -3.47
C THR A 41 3.31 -2.48 -2.72
N ALA A 42 4.01 -1.42 -3.13
CA ALA A 42 5.10 -0.86 -2.35
C ALA A 42 4.57 -0.19 -1.06
N SER A 43 5.45 -0.03 -0.06
CA SER A 43 5.15 0.75 1.14
C SER A 43 5.03 2.24 0.80
N GLY A 44 3.81 2.79 0.90
CA GLY A 44 3.48 4.16 0.50
C GLY A 44 1.99 4.46 0.62
N THR A 45 1.56 5.60 0.06
CA THR A 45 0.15 6.04 0.11
C THR A 45 -0.82 5.07 -0.56
N ALA A 46 -0.34 4.28 -1.53
CA ALA A 46 -1.12 3.21 -2.16
C ALA A 46 -1.68 2.20 -1.15
N THR A 47 -1.02 2.00 0.00
CA THR A 47 -1.54 1.15 1.07
C THR A 47 -2.81 1.71 1.71
N LEU A 48 -2.92 3.04 1.88
CA LEU A 48 -4.17 3.67 2.32
C LEU A 48 -5.23 3.66 1.23
N GLU A 49 -4.85 3.89 -0.04
CA GLU A 49 -5.82 3.85 -1.14
C GLU A 49 -6.46 2.47 -1.25
N ALA A 50 -5.67 1.40 -1.21
CA ALA A 50 -6.18 0.03 -1.19
C ALA A 50 -6.98 -0.29 0.08
N GLY A 51 -6.56 0.23 1.24
CA GLY A 51 -7.29 0.03 2.48
C GLY A 51 -8.66 0.73 2.49
N ILE A 52 -8.74 1.96 1.98
CA ILE A 52 -9.99 2.71 1.83
C ILE A 52 -10.94 2.01 0.85
N ILE A 53 -10.42 1.44 -0.24
CA ILE A 53 -11.22 0.67 -1.21
C ILE A 53 -11.65 -0.69 -0.63
N GLY A 54 -10.99 -1.18 0.42
CA GLY A 54 -11.30 -2.47 1.03
C GLY A 54 -10.66 -3.66 0.29
N ARG A 55 -9.51 -3.46 -0.35
CA ARG A 55 -8.82 -4.55 -1.07
C ARG A 55 -7.71 -5.16 -0.22
N PRO A 56 -7.77 -6.47 0.09
CA PRO A 56 -6.66 -7.18 0.69
C PRO A 56 -5.39 -6.97 -0.12
N MET A 57 -4.27 -6.78 0.59
CA MET A 57 -3.01 -6.44 -0.05
C MET A 57 -1.81 -7.14 0.62
N VAL A 58 -0.72 -7.26 -0.12
CA VAL A 58 0.60 -7.61 0.39
C VAL A 58 1.52 -6.42 0.16
N VAL A 59 2.18 -5.95 1.22
CA VAL A 59 3.06 -4.78 1.15
C VAL A 59 4.50 -5.25 1.03
N VAL A 60 5.19 -4.79 -0.01
CA VAL A 60 6.60 -5.11 -0.24
C VAL A 60 7.44 -3.86 -0.08
N TYR A 61 8.57 -3.99 0.59
CA TYR A 61 9.54 -2.92 0.68
C TYR A 61 10.95 -3.49 0.57
N GLU A 62 11.59 -3.20 -0.56
CA GLU A 62 13.00 -3.46 -0.78
C GLU A 62 13.69 -2.13 -1.08
N THR A 63 14.79 -1.88 -0.39
CA THR A 63 15.62 -0.71 -0.67
C THR A 63 16.88 -1.14 -1.42
N GLY A 64 17.49 -0.23 -2.19
CA GLY A 64 18.88 -0.41 -2.63
C GLY A 64 19.87 -0.50 -1.45
N PHE A 65 21.18 -0.53 -1.72
CA PHE A 65 22.24 -0.43 -0.69
C PHE A 65 22.00 0.79 0.20
N VAL A 66 21.29 0.62 1.32
CA VAL A 66 20.66 1.72 2.04
C VAL A 66 21.52 2.22 3.19
N THR A 67 21.48 3.53 3.37
CA THR A 67 22.08 4.29 4.46
C THR A 67 21.54 3.85 5.83
N TYR A 68 22.45 3.73 6.81
CA TYR A 68 22.19 3.30 8.20
C TYR A 68 20.94 3.93 8.85
N GLN A 69 20.59 5.16 8.44
CA GLN A 69 19.52 5.92 9.07
C GLN A 69 18.11 5.39 8.77
N ILE A 70 17.86 4.91 7.54
CA ILE A 70 16.57 4.31 7.16
C ILE A 70 16.46 2.92 7.79
N ALA A 71 17.53 2.12 7.77
CA ALA A 71 17.56 0.81 8.41
C ALA A 71 17.23 0.90 9.92
N ARG A 72 17.79 1.89 10.63
CA ARG A 72 17.49 2.12 12.05
C ARG A 72 16.01 2.46 12.29
N TRP A 73 15.39 3.23 11.41
CA TRP A 73 13.96 3.56 11.52
C TRP A 73 13.09 2.34 11.25
N LEU A 74 13.38 1.56 10.22
CA LEU A 74 12.63 0.34 9.90
C LEU A 74 12.72 -0.70 11.02
N ILE A 75 13.88 -0.87 11.65
CA ILE A 75 14.06 -1.77 12.80
C ILE A 75 13.24 -1.30 14.01
N ALA A 76 13.10 0.01 14.21
CA ALA A 76 12.36 0.57 15.33
C ALA A 76 10.84 0.52 15.14
N LEU A 77 10.36 0.38 13.90
CA LEU A 77 8.94 0.35 13.57
C LEU A 77 8.46 -1.09 13.40
N ASP A 78 7.51 -1.51 14.24
CA ASP A 78 6.87 -2.82 14.09
C ASP A 78 5.98 -2.90 12.83
N LYS A 79 5.51 -1.75 12.32
CA LYS A 79 4.64 -1.61 11.15
C LYS A 79 5.08 -0.40 10.33
N ILE A 80 5.12 -0.54 9.02
CA ILE A 80 5.52 0.54 8.11
C ILE A 80 4.41 0.87 7.12
N ALA A 81 3.56 -0.10 6.76
CA ALA A 81 2.43 0.15 5.90
C ALA A 81 1.45 1.10 6.60
N LEU A 82 1.06 2.19 5.92
CA LEU A 82 0.17 3.19 6.50
C LEU A 82 -1.17 2.58 6.95
N VAL A 83 -1.68 1.58 6.22
CA VAL A 83 -2.90 0.87 6.60
C VAL A 83 -2.74 0.14 7.95
N ASN A 84 -1.63 -0.56 8.19
CA ASN A 84 -1.36 -1.23 9.47
C ASN A 84 -1.12 -0.22 10.60
N LEU A 85 -0.51 0.93 10.29
CA LEU A 85 -0.34 2.02 11.25
C LEU A 85 -1.69 2.59 11.70
N VAL A 86 -2.62 2.81 10.76
CA VAL A 86 -3.97 3.33 11.05
C VAL A 86 -4.79 2.34 11.86
N VAL A 87 -4.78 1.06 11.47
CA VAL A 87 -5.54 0.01 12.17
C VAL A 87 -4.95 -0.28 13.55
N GLY A 88 -3.65 -0.06 13.75
CA GLY A 88 -2.99 -0.31 15.03
C GLY A 88 -2.43 -1.73 15.17
N GLU A 89 -2.60 -2.59 14.17
CA GLU A 89 -2.06 -3.97 14.14
C GLU A 89 -1.58 -4.37 12.73
N LYS A 90 -0.97 -5.56 12.62
CA LYS A 90 -0.53 -6.13 11.34
C LYS A 90 -1.71 -6.80 10.63
N LEU A 91 -2.62 -5.98 10.12
CA LEU A 91 -3.79 -6.44 9.37
C LEU A 91 -3.39 -7.10 8.04
N VAL A 92 -2.42 -6.51 7.34
CA VAL A 92 -1.89 -7.03 6.07
C VAL A 92 -0.40 -7.38 6.18
N PRO A 93 0.09 -8.40 5.47
CA PRO A 93 1.48 -8.81 5.53
C PRO A 93 2.42 -7.74 4.97
N GLU A 94 3.53 -7.51 5.68
CA GLU A 94 4.63 -6.63 5.26
C GLU A 94 5.90 -7.46 5.03
N LEU A 95 6.35 -7.51 3.79
CA LEU A 95 7.54 -8.23 3.34
C LEU A 95 8.68 -7.23 3.10
N ILE A 96 9.62 -7.17 4.04
CA ILE A 96 10.66 -6.15 4.11
C ILE A 96 12.04 -6.79 3.84
N GLN A 97 12.82 -6.15 2.96
CA GLN A 97 14.20 -6.55 2.61
C GLN A 97 14.28 -8.04 2.24
N ASN A 98 15.01 -8.85 3.01
CA ASN A 98 15.18 -10.29 2.72
C ASN A 98 13.88 -11.09 2.72
N LYS A 99 12.79 -10.56 3.29
CA LYS A 99 11.46 -11.19 3.23
C LYS A 99 10.70 -10.85 1.95
N ALA A 100 11.12 -9.84 1.19
CA ALA A 100 10.57 -9.45 -0.10
C ALA A 100 11.00 -10.39 -1.24
N SER A 101 11.14 -11.70 -0.98
CA SER A 101 11.47 -12.67 -2.03
C SER A 101 10.22 -13.07 -2.81
N SER A 102 10.41 -13.43 -4.07
CA SER A 102 9.33 -13.91 -4.96
C SER A 102 8.53 -15.06 -4.34
N GLU A 103 9.20 -15.97 -3.65
CA GLU A 103 8.60 -17.11 -2.95
C GLU A 103 7.66 -16.67 -1.82
N GLN A 104 8.10 -15.72 -0.98
CA GLN A 104 7.28 -15.22 0.12
C GLN A 104 6.11 -14.36 -0.40
N ILE A 105 6.37 -13.55 -1.42
CA ILE A 105 5.33 -12.74 -2.08
C ILE A 105 4.24 -13.65 -2.64
N ALA A 106 4.62 -14.66 -3.44
CA ALA A 106 3.67 -15.60 -4.00
C ALA A 106 2.90 -16.34 -2.90
N LYS A 107 3.58 -16.80 -1.85
CA LYS A 107 2.96 -17.48 -0.72
C LYS A 107 1.89 -16.61 -0.04
N GLU A 108 2.19 -15.36 0.28
CA GLU A 108 1.22 -14.47 0.96
C GLU A 108 0.05 -14.10 0.04
N LEU A 109 0.29 -13.88 -1.26
CA LEU A 109 -0.78 -13.65 -2.23
C LEU A 109 -1.70 -14.88 -2.36
N THR A 110 -1.12 -16.08 -2.44
CA THR A 110 -1.87 -17.33 -2.55
C THR A 110 -2.76 -17.59 -1.34
N LYS A 111 -2.34 -17.20 -0.12
CA LYS A 111 -3.22 -17.31 1.05
C LYS A 111 -4.53 -16.55 0.87
N PHE A 112 -4.48 -15.34 0.32
CA PHE A 112 -5.70 -14.58 0.06
C PHE A 112 -6.55 -15.18 -1.08
N MET A 113 -5.95 -15.93 -2.01
CA MET A 113 -6.66 -16.61 -3.08
C MET A 113 -7.34 -17.90 -2.60
N ASP A 114 -6.68 -18.66 -1.72
CA ASP A 114 -7.11 -20.00 -1.32
C ASP A 114 -7.92 -20.00 -0.01
N ASP A 115 -7.67 -19.05 0.90
CA ASP A 115 -8.38 -18.94 2.17
C ASP A 115 -9.43 -17.81 2.13
N LYS A 116 -10.66 -18.22 1.81
CA LYS A 116 -11.80 -17.31 1.75
C LYS A 116 -12.10 -16.63 3.09
N ASN A 117 -11.92 -17.32 4.22
CA ASN A 117 -12.21 -16.75 5.53
C ASN A 117 -11.21 -15.65 5.89
N LEU A 118 -9.92 -15.88 5.59
CA LEU A 118 -8.89 -14.87 5.73
C LEU A 118 -9.20 -13.65 4.85
N TYR A 119 -9.54 -13.88 3.57
CA TYR A 119 -9.88 -12.81 2.64
C TYR A 119 -11.05 -11.95 3.14
N GLU A 120 -12.15 -12.59 3.55
CA GLU A 120 -13.35 -11.89 4.04
C GLU A 120 -13.07 -11.14 5.34
N SER A 121 -12.39 -11.77 6.30
CA SER A 121 -12.02 -11.14 7.57
C SER A 121 -11.15 -9.89 7.37
N VAL A 122 -10.14 -9.97 6.50
CA VAL A 122 -9.27 -8.82 6.22
C VAL A 122 -10.06 -7.73 5.49
N THR A 123 -10.87 -8.10 4.50
CA THR A 123 -11.72 -7.15 3.77
C THR A 123 -12.66 -6.38 4.70
N GLU A 124 -13.32 -7.08 5.63
CA GLU A 124 -14.22 -6.49 6.60
C GLU A 124 -13.49 -5.50 7.53
N GLN A 125 -12.31 -5.86 8.01
CA GLN A 125 -11.49 -4.96 8.81
C GLN A 125 -11.01 -3.74 8.01
N LEU A 126 -10.65 -3.90 6.74
CA LEU A 126 -10.26 -2.79 5.86
C LEU A 126 -11.40 -1.79 5.65
N HIS A 127 -12.67 -2.22 5.60
CA HIS A 127 -13.81 -1.32 5.51
C HIS A 127 -13.95 -0.36 6.70
N SER A 128 -13.28 -0.63 7.83
CA SER A 128 -13.24 0.29 8.97
C SER A 128 -12.23 1.46 8.79
N VAL A 129 -11.25 1.31 7.89
CA VAL A 129 -10.14 2.26 7.70
C VAL A 129 -10.61 3.69 7.40
N PRO A 130 -11.60 3.94 6.49
CA PRO A 130 -12.07 5.30 6.23
C PRO A 130 -12.59 6.01 7.48
N GLY A 131 -13.24 5.28 8.40
CA GLY A 131 -13.74 5.84 9.66
C GLY A 131 -12.63 6.26 10.60
N MET A 132 -11.51 5.53 10.60
CA MET A 132 -10.33 5.82 11.42
C MET A 132 -9.56 7.06 10.95
N LEU A 133 -9.67 7.44 9.67
CA LEU A 133 -8.95 8.58 9.08
C LEU A 133 -9.60 9.95 9.34
N GLY A 134 -10.71 10.01 10.08
CA GLY A 134 -11.36 11.28 10.44
C GLY A 134 -12.14 11.95 9.31
N GLY A 135 -12.50 11.18 8.26
CA GLY A 135 -13.40 11.60 7.20
C GLY A 135 -12.90 12.75 6.32
N THR A 136 -13.82 13.37 5.58
CA THR A 136 -13.50 14.44 4.62
C THR A 136 -13.15 15.75 5.33
N GLY A 137 -12.55 16.69 4.60
CA GLY A 137 -12.27 18.05 5.10
C GLY A 137 -10.95 18.22 5.86
N ALA A 138 -10.03 17.25 5.78
CA ALA A 138 -8.70 17.35 6.40
C ALA A 138 -7.96 18.64 6.00
N SER A 139 -7.92 18.96 4.70
CA SER A 139 -7.28 20.20 4.21
C SER A 139 -7.97 21.47 4.73
N ALA A 140 -9.30 21.48 4.85
CA ALA A 140 -10.03 22.63 5.37
C ALA A 140 -9.79 22.82 6.87
N ARG A 141 -9.74 21.73 7.65
CA ARG A 141 -9.37 21.77 9.07
C ARG A 141 -7.93 22.26 9.26
N ALA A 142 -6.99 21.75 8.45
CA ALA A 142 -5.61 22.18 8.48
C ALA A 142 -5.46 23.67 8.13
N ALA A 143 -6.14 24.13 7.07
CA ALA A 143 -6.15 25.55 6.68
C ALA A 143 -6.71 26.45 7.79
N ARG A 144 -7.82 26.04 8.42
CA ARG A 144 -8.40 26.76 9.56
C ARG A 144 -7.42 26.88 10.72
N PHE A 145 -6.80 25.76 11.12
CA PHE A 145 -5.82 25.74 12.20
C PHE A 145 -4.62 26.66 11.92
N ILE A 146 -4.12 26.66 10.68
CA ILE A 146 -3.02 27.54 10.26
C ILE A 146 -3.43 29.01 10.36
N LEU A 147 -4.64 29.37 9.91
CA LEU A 147 -5.14 30.75 9.96
C LEU A 147 -5.34 31.23 11.41
N GLU A 148 -5.96 30.42 12.27
CA GLU A 148 -6.13 30.71 13.70
C GLU A 148 -4.77 31.01 14.37
N HIS A 149 -3.75 30.20 14.08
CA HIS A 149 -2.42 30.38 14.65
C HIS A 149 -1.68 31.63 14.15
N LEU A 150 -1.96 32.09 12.93
CA LEU A 150 -1.38 33.31 12.37
C LEU A 150 -2.08 34.58 12.86
N GLU A 151 -3.37 34.51 13.19
CA GLU A 151 -4.17 35.63 13.67
C GLU A 151 -4.02 35.87 15.19
N GLY A 152 -3.23 35.05 15.89
CA GLY A 152 -2.84 35.27 17.28
C GLY A 152 -3.95 35.02 18.30
N VAL A 153 -4.91 34.15 17.96
CA VAL A 153 -5.92 33.63 18.91
C VAL A 153 -5.50 32.26 19.42
#